data_AF-A0A0M2U7M3-F1
#
_entry.id   AF-A0A0M2U7M3-F1
#
_cell.length_a   1.000
_cell.length_b   1.000
_cell.length_c   1.000
_cell.angle_alpha   90.00
_cell.angle_beta   90.00
_cell.angle_gamma   90.00
#
_symmetry.space_group_name_H-M   'P 1'
#
loop_
_entity.id
_entity.type
_entity.pdbx_description
1 polymer ?
#
loop_
_entity_poly.entity_id
_entity_poly.type
_entity_poly.pdbx_seq_one_letter_code
_entity_poly.pdbx_strand_id
1 'polypeptide(L)'
;MMPRNKTTNGEERRGLAIKKLSILLVTFLALALMSTAALASPAFVGELPADKASLSCSACHASAIPALNDSGKAFKANGNKWPAAKPAPAPAPKAPAKEAAPAAPPKTTPAKGVLVKDFADVLGSYGYTVTVDNGNAVLTREQAAAMLVQAIGLKTGDADASVLKKFKDANKVSKDLEKAVAVAVKEGLFVGYGKTFGFKDTMTEKQVLAIRWRIEARPPANLLQAVKTSKAPVLDGISEDLWNAAQEYKVEVLNGGVLQGSGGNFEDGKTEVAIKALYDSENLYMRFRWADPTESLARGPWIKENGQLVKKDYSEFYEDKFAVNWNIAGSVANFDTQGCAATCHVSSAKDKKGNPIIKHWTNAENEKLDMWHWKLTRQNNLYGPDKPGLMHDQYMDNIIFDPADDKTKSAGRHADPGEKEYVDNATGKSPEWGVPKLVLDGPTVNGNPYVIVDGLDKTKPFTEEYLNSMKDGDFLPGLIAKQISGDPADIKAKGKWENGFWTLEIQRKLVNGSAYDVQFDDLTKTYFFAVAAFDNSQIGHAYQQGVIQLKFAK
;
A
#
# COMPACT_ATOMS: atom_id res chain seq x y z
N MET A 1 25.90 -43.37 -71.82
CA MET A 1 25.18 -43.08 -73.08
C MET A 1 23.92 -42.31 -72.71
N MET A 2 23.94 -40.99 -72.98
CA MET A 2 22.83 -40.04 -73.19
C MET A 2 21.60 -39.95 -72.25
N PRO A 3 20.97 -38.76 -72.21
CA PRO A 3 20.53 -38.11 -70.98
C PRO A 3 19.00 -38.01 -70.86
N ARG A 4 18.50 -37.58 -69.69
CA ARG A 4 17.15 -37.02 -69.59
C ARG A 4 17.14 -35.69 -68.85
N ASN A 5 16.35 -34.81 -69.46
CA ASN A 5 16.27 -33.37 -69.28
C ASN A 5 15.71 -32.93 -67.94
N LYS A 6 16.25 -31.79 -67.51
CA LYS A 6 15.61 -30.65 -66.84
C LYS A 6 14.11 -30.77 -66.58
N THR A 7 13.71 -30.53 -65.33
CA THR A 7 12.77 -29.44 -65.05
C THR A 7 13.17 -28.72 -63.76
N THR A 8 13.52 -27.46 -63.95
CA THR A 8 13.63 -26.39 -62.96
C THR A 8 12.29 -26.20 -62.27
N ASN A 9 12.18 -26.54 -60.98
CA ASN A 9 11.06 -26.13 -60.13
C ASN A 9 11.44 -25.98 -58.64
N GLY A 10 12.73 -26.05 -58.32
CA GLY A 10 13.22 -25.96 -56.93
C GLY A 10 13.53 -24.55 -56.44
N GLU A 11 13.80 -23.60 -57.35
CA GLU A 11 14.25 -22.25 -56.97
C GLU A 11 13.14 -21.20 -56.97
N GLU A 12 12.08 -21.34 -57.78
CA GLU A 12 10.92 -20.43 -57.71
C GLU A 12 10.04 -20.65 -56.47
N ARG A 13 10.05 -21.86 -55.88
CA ARG A 13 9.28 -22.13 -54.65
C ARG A 13 9.95 -21.61 -53.37
N ARG A 14 11.26 -21.36 -53.38
CA ARG A 14 11.97 -20.70 -52.26
C ARG A 14 11.87 -19.18 -52.32
N GLY A 15 11.78 -18.57 -53.52
CA GLY A 15 11.59 -17.13 -53.68
C GLY A 15 10.19 -16.63 -53.29
N LEU A 16 9.14 -17.44 -53.49
CA LEU A 16 7.76 -17.04 -53.18
C LEU A 16 7.38 -17.22 -51.70
N ALA A 17 8.01 -18.17 -51.00
CA ALA A 17 7.79 -18.39 -49.57
C ALA A 17 8.43 -17.28 -48.70
N ILE A 18 9.60 -16.77 -49.10
CA ILE A 18 10.31 -15.72 -48.36
C ILE A 18 9.62 -14.35 -48.55
N LYS A 19 9.07 -14.06 -49.74
CA LYS A 19 8.29 -12.82 -49.96
C LYS A 19 6.92 -12.81 -49.25
N LYS A 20 6.28 -13.97 -49.05
CA LYS A 20 5.00 -14.06 -48.30
C LYS A 20 5.20 -14.00 -46.78
N LEU A 21 6.33 -14.48 -46.25
CA LEU A 21 6.65 -14.38 -44.82
C LEU A 21 7.02 -12.96 -44.39
N SER A 22 7.70 -12.18 -45.25
CA SER A 22 8.05 -10.78 -44.96
C SER A 22 6.84 -9.82 -45.05
N ILE A 23 5.84 -10.12 -45.88
CA ILE A 23 4.62 -9.30 -45.96
C ILE A 23 3.66 -9.61 -44.80
N LEU A 24 3.56 -10.87 -44.34
CA LEU A 24 2.76 -11.19 -43.15
C LEU A 24 3.36 -10.62 -41.85
N LEU A 25 4.69 -10.60 -41.72
CA LEU A 25 5.37 -10.04 -40.55
C LEU A 25 5.24 -8.50 -40.46
N VAL A 26 5.22 -7.80 -41.61
CA VAL A 26 4.99 -6.34 -41.66
C VAL A 26 3.52 -5.97 -41.44
N THR A 27 2.58 -6.86 -41.77
CA THR A 27 1.13 -6.62 -41.54
C THR A 27 0.71 -6.96 -40.10
N PHE A 28 1.36 -7.94 -39.44
CA PHE A 28 1.11 -8.26 -38.03
C PHE A 28 1.76 -7.25 -37.07
N LEU A 29 2.92 -6.67 -37.42
CA LEU A 29 3.52 -5.58 -36.63
C LEU A 29 2.72 -4.26 -36.75
N ALA A 30 2.02 -4.05 -37.88
CA ALA A 30 1.15 -2.88 -38.08
C ALA A 30 -0.22 -3.01 -37.37
N LEU A 31 -0.74 -4.23 -37.16
CA LEU A 31 -1.98 -4.44 -36.39
C LEU A 31 -1.74 -4.57 -34.87
N ALA A 32 -0.57 -5.06 -34.44
CA ALA A 32 -0.20 -5.15 -33.02
C ALA A 32 0.18 -3.80 -32.37
N LEU A 33 0.36 -2.74 -33.17
CA LEU A 33 0.55 -1.36 -32.71
C LEU A 33 -0.74 -0.52 -32.70
N MET A 34 -1.89 -1.08 -33.11
CA MET A 34 -3.15 -0.33 -33.23
C MET A 34 -4.26 -0.72 -32.25
N SER A 35 -4.02 -1.61 -31.28
CA SER A 35 -5.02 -1.93 -30.23
C SER A 35 -4.61 -1.58 -28.80
N THR A 36 -3.41 -1.05 -28.57
CA THR A 36 -2.94 -0.59 -27.24
C THR A 36 -2.98 0.93 -27.05
N ALA A 37 -3.50 1.70 -28.01
CA ALA A 37 -3.53 3.16 -27.99
C ALA A 37 -4.94 3.78 -27.99
N ALA A 38 -5.95 3.09 -27.45
CA ALA A 38 -7.28 3.66 -27.26
C ALA A 38 -7.54 4.20 -25.84
N LEU A 39 -6.55 4.19 -24.95
CA LEU A 39 -6.60 4.92 -23.68
C LEU A 39 -5.25 5.65 -23.50
N ALA A 40 -5.28 6.96 -23.75
CA ALA A 40 -4.15 7.90 -23.80
C ALA A 40 -3.11 7.62 -24.93
N SER A 41 -3.38 8.19 -26.11
CA SER A 41 -2.37 8.29 -27.18
C SER A 41 -1.12 9.06 -26.69
N PRO A 42 0.11 8.57 -26.96
CA PRO A 42 1.37 9.26 -26.64
C PRO A 42 1.50 10.66 -27.25
N ALA A 43 0.69 10.97 -28.28
CA ALA A 43 0.65 12.30 -28.88
C ALA A 43 0.09 13.37 -27.94
N PHE A 44 -0.75 13.01 -26.95
CA PHE A 44 -1.33 13.97 -26.01
C PHE A 44 -0.44 14.24 -24.78
N VAL A 45 0.40 13.27 -24.40
CA VAL A 45 1.32 13.39 -23.26
C VAL A 45 2.55 14.23 -23.66
N GLY A 46 2.99 14.15 -24.92
CA GLY A 46 4.11 14.94 -25.43
C GLY A 46 3.82 16.43 -25.67
N GLU A 47 2.54 16.84 -25.66
CA GLU A 47 2.13 18.25 -25.79
C GLU A 47 1.78 18.91 -24.45
N LEU A 48 1.88 18.19 -23.32
CA LEU A 48 1.62 18.75 -22.00
C LEU A 48 2.75 19.71 -21.60
N PRO A 49 2.43 20.95 -21.18
CA PRO A 49 3.38 21.81 -20.51
C PRO A 49 4.01 21.09 -19.32
N ALA A 50 5.32 21.25 -19.11
CA ALA A 50 6.07 20.51 -18.09
C ALA A 50 5.52 20.68 -16.66
N ASP A 51 4.80 21.77 -16.39
CA ASP A 51 4.13 22.05 -15.12
C ASP A 51 2.79 21.31 -14.92
N LYS A 52 2.37 20.49 -15.90
CA LYS A 52 1.10 19.74 -15.89
C LYS A 52 1.26 18.23 -15.93
N ALA A 53 2.49 17.72 -16.08
CA ALA A 53 2.79 16.30 -16.16
C ALA A 53 2.58 15.52 -14.84
N SER A 54 2.41 16.22 -13.71
CA SER A 54 2.32 15.64 -12.36
C SER A 54 0.91 15.66 -11.74
N LEU A 55 -0.14 16.04 -12.48
CA LEU A 55 -1.51 16.04 -11.96
C LEU A 55 -2.07 14.60 -11.91
N SER A 56 -2.52 14.16 -10.74
CA SER A 56 -3.07 12.82 -10.51
C SER A 56 -4.51 12.67 -11.02
N CYS A 57 -4.89 11.43 -11.35
CA CYS A 57 -6.17 11.04 -11.95
C CYS A 57 -7.44 11.46 -11.18
N SER A 58 -7.30 11.93 -9.93
CA SER A 58 -8.39 12.49 -9.11
C SER A 58 -9.08 13.71 -9.72
N ALA A 59 -8.46 14.42 -10.68
CA ALA A 59 -9.09 15.56 -11.35
C ALA A 59 -10.25 15.17 -12.30
N CYS A 60 -10.33 13.91 -12.73
CA CYS A 60 -11.32 13.43 -13.71
C CYS A 60 -12.50 12.64 -13.09
N HIS A 61 -12.47 12.39 -11.77
CA HIS A 61 -13.43 11.51 -11.08
C HIS A 61 -14.13 12.18 -9.88
N ALA A 62 -14.36 13.49 -9.95
CA ALA A 62 -15.31 14.17 -9.08
C ALA A 62 -16.70 14.21 -9.74
N SER A 63 -17.76 14.03 -8.94
CA SER A 63 -19.17 13.94 -9.38
C SER A 63 -19.74 15.19 -10.06
N ALA A 64 -18.94 16.25 -10.20
CA ALA A 64 -19.21 17.42 -11.00
C ALA A 64 -17.91 17.91 -11.65
N ILE A 65 -17.85 17.93 -12.99
CA ILE A 65 -16.72 18.45 -13.76
C ILE A 65 -16.63 19.97 -13.51
N PRO A 66 -15.48 20.52 -13.05
CA PRO A 66 -15.34 21.97 -12.88
C PRO A 66 -15.46 22.69 -14.23
N ALA A 67 -16.01 23.91 -14.21
CA ALA A 67 -16.01 24.76 -15.41
C ALA A 67 -14.56 24.97 -15.90
N LEU A 68 -14.37 24.96 -17.22
CA LEU A 68 -13.05 25.20 -17.82
C LEU A 68 -12.48 26.54 -17.35
N ASN A 69 -11.25 26.55 -16.86
CA ASN A 69 -10.51 27.79 -16.65
C ASN A 69 -10.16 28.44 -18.02
N ASP A 70 -9.59 29.64 -18.02
CA ASP A 70 -9.40 30.40 -19.27
C ASP A 70 -8.46 29.70 -20.26
N SER A 71 -7.48 28.94 -19.76
CA SER A 71 -6.63 28.08 -20.58
C SER A 71 -7.41 26.92 -21.21
N GLY A 72 -8.30 26.27 -20.44
CA GLY A 72 -9.18 25.22 -20.94
C GLY A 72 -10.23 25.74 -21.95
N LYS A 73 -10.75 26.95 -21.74
CA LYS A 73 -11.62 27.63 -22.72
C LYS A 73 -10.86 27.95 -23.99
N ALA A 74 -9.62 28.43 -23.89
CA ALA A 74 -8.76 28.75 -25.04
C ALA A 74 -8.36 27.49 -25.82
N PHE A 75 -8.03 26.39 -25.14
CA PHE A 75 -7.78 25.09 -25.75
C PHE A 75 -8.99 24.57 -26.54
N LYS A 76 -10.18 24.65 -25.93
CA LYS A 76 -11.44 24.25 -26.57
C LYS A 76 -11.78 25.16 -27.76
N ALA A 77 -11.57 26.47 -27.63
CA ALA A 77 -11.77 27.44 -28.72
C ALA A 77 -10.80 27.22 -29.89
N ASN A 78 -9.61 26.66 -29.62
CA ASN A 78 -8.62 26.30 -30.64
C ASN A 78 -8.80 24.87 -31.20
N GLY A 79 -10.02 24.31 -31.12
CA GLY A 79 -10.34 22.99 -31.66
C GLY A 79 -9.63 21.85 -30.93
N ASN A 80 -9.45 21.98 -29.61
CA ASN A 80 -8.72 21.04 -28.75
C ASN A 80 -7.25 20.87 -29.17
N LYS A 81 -6.62 21.96 -29.61
CA LYS A 81 -5.19 22.01 -29.92
C LYS A 81 -4.49 22.98 -29.00
N TRP A 82 -3.40 22.54 -28.38
CA TRP A 82 -2.54 23.44 -27.60
C TRP A 82 -1.82 24.40 -28.56
N PRO A 83 -1.73 25.71 -28.25
CA PRO A 83 -0.94 26.62 -29.06
C PRO A 83 0.53 26.17 -29.02
N ALA A 84 1.18 26.14 -30.19
CA ALA A 84 2.55 25.68 -30.32
C ALA A 84 3.48 26.44 -29.35
N ALA A 85 4.25 25.70 -28.55
CA ALA A 85 5.27 26.28 -27.68
C ALA A 85 6.25 27.11 -28.54
N LYS A 86 6.42 28.40 -28.21
CA LYS A 86 7.43 29.23 -28.86
C LYS A 86 8.81 28.62 -28.62
N PRO A 87 9.64 28.39 -29.66
CA PRO A 87 10.99 27.90 -29.48
C PRO A 87 11.79 28.86 -28.60
N ALA A 88 12.55 28.31 -27.65
CA ALA A 88 13.56 29.07 -26.93
C ALA A 88 14.62 29.58 -27.94
N PRO A 89 15.05 30.85 -27.84
CA PRO A 89 16.07 31.38 -28.75
C PRO A 89 17.40 30.63 -28.57
N ALA A 90 18.03 30.29 -29.70
CA ALA A 90 19.27 29.53 -29.74
C ALA A 90 20.43 30.27 -29.02
N PRO A 91 21.34 29.55 -28.34
CA PRO A 91 22.49 30.15 -27.69
C PRO A 91 23.53 30.61 -28.73
N ALA A 92 24.03 31.84 -28.57
CA ALA A 92 25.04 32.42 -29.44
C ALA A 92 26.43 31.77 -29.22
N PRO A 93 27.28 31.67 -30.26
CA PRO A 93 28.59 31.02 -30.17
C PRO A 93 29.62 31.86 -29.41
N LYS A 94 30.44 31.19 -28.58
CA LYS A 94 31.52 31.82 -27.81
C LYS A 94 32.75 32.10 -28.68
N ALA A 95 33.16 33.37 -28.73
CA ALA A 95 34.49 33.80 -29.17
C ALA A 95 35.34 34.24 -27.95
N PRO A 96 36.68 34.19 -28.02
CA PRO A 96 37.54 34.16 -26.83
C PRO A 96 38.05 35.54 -26.38
N ALA A 97 38.27 35.62 -25.05
CA ALA A 97 39.11 36.54 -24.26
C ALA A 97 38.67 38.00 -24.07
N LYS A 98 38.31 38.35 -22.81
CA LYS A 98 39.08 39.26 -21.93
C LYS A 98 38.38 39.41 -20.58
N GLU A 99 39.15 39.28 -19.50
CA GLU A 99 38.73 39.64 -18.15
C GLU A 99 38.25 41.10 -18.14
N ALA A 100 36.96 41.28 -17.84
CA ALA A 100 36.39 42.58 -17.49
C ALA A 100 35.68 42.43 -16.14
N ALA A 101 35.98 43.36 -15.23
CA ALA A 101 35.45 43.40 -13.87
C ALA A 101 33.91 43.28 -13.86
N PRO A 102 33.31 42.66 -12.83
CA PRO A 102 31.89 42.35 -12.82
C PRO A 102 31.05 43.62 -12.87
N ALA A 103 30.17 43.70 -13.87
CA ALA A 103 29.11 44.70 -13.92
C ALA A 103 28.15 44.47 -12.75
N ALA A 104 27.84 45.55 -12.03
CA ALA A 104 26.88 45.52 -10.92
C ALA A 104 25.51 45.01 -11.41
N PRO A 105 24.82 44.17 -10.61
CA PRO A 105 23.53 43.62 -11.00
C PRO A 105 22.49 44.75 -11.19
N PRO A 106 21.54 44.58 -12.13
CA PRO A 106 20.45 45.53 -12.29
C PRO A 106 19.65 45.61 -10.99
N LYS A 107 19.48 46.83 -10.47
CA LYS A 107 18.69 47.10 -9.27
C LYS A 107 17.21 46.81 -9.57
N THR A 108 16.77 45.61 -9.22
CA THR A 108 15.36 45.33 -8.94
C THR A 108 15.06 45.71 -7.50
N THR A 109 14.03 46.52 -7.32
CA THR A 109 13.50 46.89 -6.00
C THR A 109 13.01 45.61 -5.29
N PRO A 110 13.41 45.33 -4.03
CA PRO A 110 13.09 44.07 -3.38
C PRO A 110 11.63 44.03 -2.90
N ALA A 111 10.92 42.92 -3.14
CA ALA A 111 9.76 42.58 -2.34
C ALA A 111 10.24 42.41 -0.89
N LYS A 112 9.71 43.21 0.05
CA LYS A 112 10.19 43.27 1.45
C LYS A 112 9.85 42.03 2.30
N GLY A 113 9.34 40.95 1.70
CA GLY A 113 8.86 39.75 2.39
C GLY A 113 8.67 38.56 1.46
N VAL A 114 8.72 37.36 2.04
CA VAL A 114 8.43 36.10 1.35
C VAL A 114 6.98 36.08 0.89
N LEU A 115 6.73 35.61 -0.33
CA LEU A 115 5.36 35.49 -0.85
C LEU A 115 4.78 34.12 -0.53
N VAL A 116 3.44 34.05 -0.49
CA VAL A 116 2.71 32.80 -0.22
C VAL A 116 3.14 31.68 -1.18
N LYS A 117 3.27 31.99 -2.48
CA LYS A 117 3.71 30.99 -3.48
C LYS A 117 5.13 30.50 -3.25
N ASP A 118 6.05 31.39 -2.86
CA ASP A 118 7.47 31.04 -2.70
C ASP A 118 7.64 30.11 -1.48
N PHE A 119 6.86 30.34 -0.42
CA PHE A 119 6.82 29.42 0.72
C PHE A 119 6.13 28.09 0.39
N ALA A 120 5.08 28.11 -0.43
CA ALA A 120 4.46 26.87 -0.91
C ALA A 120 5.44 26.04 -1.75
N ASP A 121 6.26 26.66 -2.60
CA ASP A 121 7.32 25.99 -3.36
C ASP A 121 8.38 25.36 -2.44
N VAL A 122 8.72 26.03 -1.32
CA VAL A 122 9.59 25.44 -0.29
C VAL A 122 8.97 24.16 0.26
N LEU A 123 7.70 24.17 0.65
CA LEU A 123 7.02 22.99 1.17
C LEU A 123 6.88 21.89 0.10
N GLY A 124 6.61 22.27 -1.15
CA GLY A 124 6.56 21.36 -2.29
C GLY A 124 7.88 20.64 -2.57
N SER A 125 9.02 21.29 -2.29
CA SER A 125 10.35 20.66 -2.41
C SER A 125 10.57 19.50 -1.43
N TYR A 126 9.78 19.41 -0.36
CA TYR A 126 9.75 18.28 0.57
C TYR A 126 8.61 17.28 0.26
N GLY A 127 7.96 17.41 -0.90
CA GLY A 127 6.88 16.52 -1.35
C GLY A 127 5.50 16.84 -0.76
N TYR A 128 5.35 17.96 -0.04
CA TYR A 128 4.05 18.34 0.51
C TYR A 128 3.17 18.99 -0.54
N THR A 129 1.89 18.60 -0.56
CA THR A 129 0.88 19.26 -1.40
C THR A 129 0.32 20.45 -0.65
N VAL A 130 0.41 21.65 -1.24
CA VAL A 130 -0.04 22.90 -0.63
C VAL A 130 -0.98 23.62 -1.59
N THR A 131 -2.18 23.93 -1.13
CA THR A 131 -3.11 24.80 -1.87
C THR A 131 -2.67 26.25 -1.72
N VAL A 132 -2.47 26.93 -2.84
CA VAL A 132 -2.00 28.32 -2.87
C VAL A 132 -3.15 29.25 -3.24
N ASP A 133 -3.68 29.96 -2.26
CA ASP A 133 -4.60 31.06 -2.47
C ASP A 133 -3.84 32.39 -2.45
N ASN A 134 -4.09 33.24 -3.45
CA ASN A 134 -3.46 34.56 -3.59
C ASN A 134 -1.92 34.52 -3.46
N GLY A 135 -1.26 33.69 -4.28
CA GLY A 135 0.18 33.40 -4.19
C GLY A 135 1.14 34.60 -4.23
N ASN A 136 0.69 35.77 -4.70
CA ASN A 136 1.48 37.00 -4.73
C ASN A 136 1.35 37.86 -3.45
N ALA A 137 0.52 37.44 -2.48
CA ALA A 137 0.45 38.10 -1.19
C ALA A 137 1.75 37.91 -0.39
N VAL A 138 2.10 38.91 0.40
CA VAL A 138 3.18 38.83 1.37
C VAL A 138 2.73 37.92 2.52
N LEU A 139 3.51 36.88 2.78
CA LEU A 139 3.19 35.85 3.76
C LEU A 139 3.45 36.38 5.19
N THR A 140 2.45 36.27 6.07
CA THR A 140 2.63 36.54 7.51
C THR A 140 3.07 35.28 8.27
N ARG A 141 3.61 35.46 9.47
CA ARG A 141 4.04 34.33 10.32
C ARG A 141 2.89 33.40 10.71
N GLU A 142 1.71 33.91 11.01
CA GLU A 142 0.54 33.08 11.32
C GLU A 142 0.06 32.27 10.10
N GLN A 143 0.10 32.88 8.90
CA GLN A 143 -0.24 32.19 7.66
C GLN A 143 0.78 31.10 7.35
N ALA A 144 2.08 31.38 7.50
CA ALA A 144 3.14 30.41 7.30
C ALA A 144 3.02 29.22 8.29
N ALA A 145 2.68 29.50 9.55
CA ALA A 145 2.44 28.47 10.56
C ALA A 145 1.25 27.58 10.20
N ALA A 146 0.13 28.17 9.78
CA ALA A 146 -1.05 27.42 9.35
C ALA A 146 -0.79 26.60 8.08
N MET A 147 -0.16 27.20 7.07
CA MET A 147 0.24 26.52 5.83
C MET A 147 1.14 25.33 6.12
N LEU A 148 2.15 25.49 6.98
CA LEU A 148 3.04 24.40 7.36
C LEU A 148 2.30 23.27 8.06
N VAL A 149 1.49 23.57 9.08
CA VAL A 149 0.71 22.58 9.85
C VAL A 149 -0.21 21.76 8.94
N GLN A 150 -0.87 22.42 7.99
CA GLN A 150 -1.69 21.76 6.99
C GLN A 150 -0.85 20.89 6.05
N ALA A 151 0.25 21.43 5.51
CA ALA A 151 1.11 20.73 4.54
C ALA A 151 1.69 19.43 5.10
N ILE A 152 2.06 19.43 6.38
CA ILE A 152 2.63 18.24 7.04
C ILE A 152 1.57 17.36 7.72
N GLY A 153 0.28 17.64 7.53
CA GLY A 153 -0.82 16.78 7.97
C GLY A 153 -1.09 16.77 9.47
N LEU A 154 -0.72 17.81 10.21
CA LEU A 154 -0.99 17.87 11.65
C LEU A 154 -2.46 18.25 11.94
N LYS A 155 -3.10 17.48 12.84
CA LYS A 155 -4.49 17.70 13.24
C LYS A 155 -4.64 18.96 14.10
N THR A 156 -5.62 19.79 13.80
CA THR A 156 -5.89 21.07 14.50
C THR A 156 -7.18 21.07 15.33
N GLY A 157 -8.07 20.08 15.15
CA GLY A 157 -9.41 20.05 15.75
C GLY A 157 -9.43 20.27 17.28
N ASP A 158 -8.59 19.51 18.00
CA ASP A 158 -8.52 19.51 19.47
C ASP A 158 -7.32 20.31 20.00
N ALA A 159 -6.77 21.23 19.19
CA ALA A 159 -5.58 21.98 19.57
C ALA A 159 -5.84 22.91 20.76
N ASP A 160 -5.03 22.77 21.82
CA ASP A 160 -5.06 23.65 22.97
C ASP A 160 -4.40 25.01 22.64
N ALA A 161 -5.22 26.04 22.44
CA ALA A 161 -4.77 27.41 22.18
C ALA A 161 -4.12 28.07 23.40
N SER A 162 -4.21 27.48 24.61
CA SER A 162 -3.60 28.03 25.82
C SER A 162 -2.09 28.20 25.70
N VAL A 163 -1.43 27.40 24.85
CA VAL A 163 0.01 27.50 24.54
C VAL A 163 0.41 28.87 23.99
N LEU A 164 -0.53 29.61 23.37
CA LEU A 164 -0.29 30.95 22.83
C LEU A 164 -0.28 32.04 23.92
N LYS A 165 -0.90 31.80 25.09
CA LYS A 165 -1.01 32.78 26.19
C LYS A 165 0.35 33.22 26.75
N LYS A 166 1.42 32.47 26.47
CA LYS A 166 2.80 32.86 26.79
C LYS A 166 3.28 34.09 25.99
N PHE A 167 2.62 34.43 24.89
CA PHE A 167 2.92 35.59 24.07
C PHE A 167 2.00 36.78 24.41
N LYS A 168 2.60 37.96 24.61
CA LYS A 168 1.90 39.21 24.94
C LYS A 168 0.97 39.69 23.82
N ASP A 169 1.26 39.30 22.59
CA ASP A 169 0.50 39.64 21.39
C ASP A 169 -0.47 38.52 20.96
N ALA A 170 -0.77 37.56 21.83
CA ALA A 170 -1.68 36.44 21.54
C ALA A 170 -3.06 36.90 21.06
N ASN A 171 -3.54 38.05 21.52
CA ASN A 171 -4.81 38.64 21.08
C ASN A 171 -4.81 39.11 19.61
N LYS A 172 -3.66 39.12 18.93
CA LYS A 172 -3.53 39.51 17.52
C LYS A 172 -3.64 38.34 16.55
N VAL A 173 -3.68 37.09 17.02
CA VAL A 173 -3.85 35.93 16.13
C VAL A 173 -5.22 35.98 15.45
N SER A 174 -5.29 35.65 14.15
CA SER A 174 -6.58 35.48 13.49
C SER A 174 -7.31 34.26 14.07
N LYS A 175 -8.61 34.39 14.36
CA LYS A 175 -9.41 33.33 15.03
C LYS A 175 -9.43 32.02 14.25
N ASP A 176 -9.49 32.10 12.92
CA ASP A 176 -9.47 30.97 11.98
C ASP A 176 -8.12 30.24 11.95
N LEU A 177 -7.03 30.93 12.29
CA LEU A 177 -5.67 30.37 12.29
C LEU A 177 -5.19 29.98 13.69
N GLU A 178 -5.89 30.40 14.76
CA GLU A 178 -5.45 30.26 16.15
C GLU A 178 -5.04 28.83 16.52
N LYS A 179 -5.89 27.85 16.18
CA LYS A 179 -5.61 26.43 16.46
C LYS A 179 -4.40 25.93 15.70
N ALA A 180 -4.26 26.27 14.41
CA ALA A 180 -3.12 25.86 13.61
C ALA A 180 -1.82 26.48 14.12
N VAL A 181 -1.84 27.77 14.48
CA VAL A 181 -0.67 28.44 15.08
C VAL A 181 -0.33 27.84 16.44
N ALA A 182 -1.32 27.49 17.25
CA ALA A 182 -1.11 26.80 18.53
C ALA A 182 -0.40 25.45 18.33
N VAL A 183 -0.84 24.64 17.36
CA VAL A 183 -0.15 23.40 16.98
C VAL A 183 1.28 23.68 16.54
N ALA A 184 1.50 24.65 15.64
CA ALA A 184 2.84 24.99 15.18
C ALA A 184 3.79 25.40 16.32
N VAL A 185 3.29 26.11 17.33
CA VAL A 185 4.06 26.50 18.52
C VAL A 185 4.31 25.32 19.45
N LYS A 186 3.31 24.47 19.69
CA LYS A 186 3.42 23.27 20.54
C LYS A 186 4.47 22.30 19.98
N GLU A 187 4.47 22.15 18.66
CA GLU A 187 5.34 21.27 17.90
C GLU A 187 6.75 21.85 17.66
N GLY A 188 7.03 23.05 18.18
CA GLY A 188 8.33 23.71 18.00
C GLY A 188 8.65 24.18 16.58
N LEU A 189 7.67 24.07 15.66
CA LEU A 189 7.79 24.49 14.26
C LEU A 189 7.93 26.01 14.13
N PHE A 190 7.26 26.75 15.01
CA PHE A 190 7.38 28.19 15.14
C PHE A 190 7.68 28.60 16.57
N VAL A 191 8.64 29.50 16.73
CA VAL A 191 9.01 30.09 18.03
C VAL A 191 8.85 31.60 17.98
N GLY A 192 8.47 32.20 19.12
CA GLY A 192 8.39 33.65 19.26
C GLY A 192 9.73 34.30 19.61
N TYR A 193 9.75 35.62 19.52
CA TYR A 193 10.82 36.51 19.94
C TYR A 193 10.65 36.87 21.43
N GLY A 194 11.12 35.98 22.30
CA GLY A 194 10.89 36.12 23.74
C GLY A 194 9.40 36.01 24.07
N LYS A 195 8.80 37.12 24.54
CA LYS A 195 7.37 37.18 24.91
C LYS A 195 6.46 37.65 23.77
N THR A 196 6.94 37.76 22.54
CA THR A 196 6.13 38.20 21.38
C THR A 196 6.24 37.17 20.26
N PHE A 197 5.12 36.74 19.67
CA PHE A 197 5.16 35.81 18.53
C PHE A 197 5.37 36.52 17.19
N GLY A 198 4.76 37.69 17.01
CA GLY A 198 4.78 38.45 15.77
C GLY A 198 3.76 37.94 14.75
N PHE A 199 2.51 37.66 15.15
CA PHE A 199 1.53 36.95 14.28
C PHE A 199 1.36 37.59 12.90
N LYS A 200 1.29 38.92 12.84
CA LYS A 200 1.09 39.71 11.61
C LYS A 200 2.41 40.11 10.93
N ASP A 201 3.56 39.73 11.49
CA ASP A 201 4.83 40.10 10.90
C ASP A 201 5.03 39.34 9.59
N THR A 202 5.60 40.03 8.62
CA THR A 202 6.01 39.47 7.35
C THR A 202 7.10 38.41 7.54
N MET A 203 6.96 37.29 6.82
CA MET A 203 7.97 36.26 6.74
C MET A 203 9.21 36.74 5.99
N THR A 204 10.37 36.42 6.56
CA THR A 204 11.71 36.68 6.02
C THR A 204 12.34 35.37 5.57
N GLU A 205 13.26 35.46 4.62
CA GLU A 205 14.03 34.30 4.13
C GLU A 205 14.75 33.54 5.24
N LYS A 206 15.25 34.25 6.27
CA LYS A 206 15.89 33.62 7.44
C LYS A 206 14.91 32.76 8.24
N GLN A 207 13.66 33.20 8.39
CA GLN A 207 12.64 32.41 9.06
C GLN A 207 12.24 31.20 8.21
N VAL A 208 12.16 31.35 6.88
CA VAL A 208 11.92 30.21 5.97
C VAL A 208 13.05 29.19 6.06
N LEU A 209 14.31 29.61 6.08
CA LEU A 209 15.44 28.71 6.29
C LEU A 209 15.36 27.99 7.65
N ALA A 210 14.99 28.71 8.70
CA ALA A 210 14.82 28.11 10.02
C ALA A 210 13.64 27.13 10.08
N ILE A 211 12.63 27.27 9.22
CA ILE A 211 11.54 26.30 9.04
C ILE A 211 12.04 25.08 8.28
N ARG A 212 12.83 25.26 7.19
CA ARG A 212 13.46 24.15 6.46
C ARG A 212 14.24 23.23 7.40
N TRP A 213 15.10 23.79 8.24
CA TRP A 213 15.84 23.00 9.24
C TRP A 213 14.94 22.27 10.24
N ARG A 214 13.79 22.85 10.61
CA ARG A 214 12.82 22.19 11.50
C ARG A 214 12.05 21.07 10.79
N ILE A 215 11.74 21.23 9.51
CA ILE A 215 11.13 20.18 8.68
C ILE A 215 12.13 19.03 8.54
N GLU A 216 13.38 19.33 8.18
CA GLU A 216 14.46 18.35 8.00
C GLU A 216 14.80 17.62 9.31
N ALA A 217 14.70 18.30 10.45
CA ALA A 217 14.93 17.69 11.76
C ALA A 217 13.73 16.88 12.28
N ARG A 218 12.54 16.97 11.66
CA ARG A 218 11.40 16.16 12.08
C ARG A 218 11.59 14.72 11.61
N PRO A 219 11.30 13.74 12.47
CA PRO A 219 11.03 12.39 12.00
C PRO A 219 9.96 12.45 10.91
N PRO A 220 10.13 11.73 9.78
CA PRO A 220 9.10 11.62 8.76
C PRO A 220 7.75 11.27 9.39
N ALA A 221 6.66 11.86 8.88
CA ALA A 221 5.32 11.60 9.42
C ALA A 221 4.94 10.12 9.34
N ASN A 222 5.58 9.36 8.45
CA ASN A 222 5.43 7.92 8.27
C ASN A 222 6.54 7.08 8.94
N LEU A 223 7.26 7.63 9.93
CA LEU A 223 8.29 6.90 10.67
C LEU A 223 7.69 6.07 11.80
N LEU A 224 7.91 4.76 11.74
CA LEU A 224 7.82 3.85 12.87
C LEU A 224 9.24 3.57 13.41
N GLN A 225 9.44 3.80 14.70
CA GLN A 225 10.71 3.51 15.36
C GLN A 225 10.62 2.18 16.12
N ALA A 226 11.46 1.21 15.77
CA ALA A 226 11.65 -0.01 16.56
C ALA A 226 12.58 0.29 17.74
N VAL A 227 12.09 0.07 18.96
CA VAL A 227 12.86 0.36 20.19
C VAL A 227 13.54 -0.90 20.70
N LYS A 228 14.81 -0.78 21.11
CA LYS A 228 15.56 -1.90 21.63
C LYS A 228 14.98 -2.38 22.95
N THR A 229 14.82 -3.69 23.11
CA THR A 229 14.36 -4.34 24.34
C THR A 229 15.37 -5.39 24.82
N SER A 230 15.44 -5.60 26.13
CA SER A 230 16.20 -6.70 26.76
C SER A 230 15.36 -7.95 27.01
N LYS A 231 14.05 -7.88 26.79
CA LYS A 231 13.10 -8.97 27.00
C LYS A 231 12.18 -9.07 25.78
N ALA A 232 11.98 -10.29 25.28
CA ALA A 232 10.96 -10.56 24.26
C ALA A 232 9.55 -10.36 24.85
N PRO A 233 8.61 -9.77 24.11
CA PRO A 233 7.20 -9.78 24.49
C PRO A 233 6.66 -11.21 24.48
N VAL A 234 5.63 -11.46 25.30
CA VAL A 234 4.83 -12.68 25.20
C VAL A 234 3.85 -12.51 24.05
N LEU A 235 3.86 -13.40 23.05
CA LEU A 235 2.92 -13.33 21.93
C LEU A 235 1.60 -14.02 22.30
N ASP A 236 0.71 -13.30 22.96
CA ASP A 236 -0.60 -13.78 23.39
C ASP A 236 -1.77 -12.91 22.88
N GLY A 237 -1.47 -11.84 22.14
CA GLY A 237 -2.44 -10.87 21.65
C GLY A 237 -2.87 -9.88 22.73
N ILE A 238 -2.11 -9.74 23.81
CA ILE A 238 -2.36 -8.79 24.91
C ILE A 238 -1.22 -7.77 24.95
N SER A 239 -1.59 -6.49 24.85
CA SER A 239 -0.59 -5.42 24.94
C SER A 239 -0.10 -5.22 26.38
N GLU A 240 0.98 -5.90 26.76
CA GLU A 240 1.68 -5.70 28.03
C GLU A 240 2.48 -4.38 28.11
N ASP A 241 2.93 -4.02 29.32
CA ASP A 241 3.62 -2.76 29.62
C ASP A 241 4.93 -2.57 28.84
N LEU A 242 5.56 -3.66 28.40
CA LEU A 242 6.78 -3.62 27.59
C LEU A 242 6.59 -2.76 26.32
N TRP A 243 5.40 -2.83 25.71
CA TRP A 243 5.07 -2.05 24.52
C TRP A 243 5.00 -0.54 24.78
N ASN A 244 4.93 -0.07 26.04
CA ASN A 244 4.91 1.35 26.36
C ASN A 244 6.28 2.03 26.10
N ALA A 245 7.35 1.25 25.94
CA ALA A 245 8.66 1.77 25.54
C ALA A 245 8.68 2.29 24.08
N ALA A 246 7.80 1.77 23.21
CA ALA A 246 7.70 2.19 21.82
C ALA A 246 6.58 3.21 21.62
N GLN A 247 6.87 4.27 20.86
CA GLN A 247 5.86 5.21 20.40
C GLN A 247 4.88 4.51 19.45
N GLU A 248 3.59 4.72 19.67
CA GLU A 248 2.55 4.19 18.78
C GLU A 248 2.48 5.02 17.50
N TYR A 249 2.68 4.36 16.37
CA TYR A 249 2.42 4.90 15.04
C TYR A 249 1.01 4.52 14.60
N LYS A 250 0.26 5.45 14.01
CA LYS A 250 -1.11 5.22 13.58
C LYS A 250 -1.25 5.50 12.09
N VAL A 251 -1.90 4.59 11.38
CA VAL A 251 -2.16 4.72 9.95
C VAL A 251 -3.57 4.28 9.62
N GLU A 252 -4.25 5.06 8.79
CA GLU A 252 -5.56 4.69 8.27
C GLU A 252 -5.38 3.73 7.08
N VAL A 253 -6.11 2.63 7.09
CA VAL A 253 -6.28 1.75 5.94
C VAL A 253 -7.68 1.97 5.37
N LEU A 254 -7.80 2.06 4.04
CA LEU A 254 -8.99 2.55 3.35
C LEU A 254 -9.43 1.60 2.24
N ASN A 255 -10.61 1.86 1.64
CA ASN A 255 -11.15 1.19 0.45
C ASN A 255 -11.49 -0.30 0.61
N GLY A 256 -11.70 -0.76 1.85
CA GLY A 256 -12.09 -2.15 2.16
C GLY A 256 -13.37 -2.62 1.47
N GLY A 257 -14.31 -1.71 1.19
CA GLY A 257 -15.57 -2.03 0.50
C GLY A 257 -15.56 -1.85 -1.03
N VAL A 258 -14.46 -1.40 -1.63
CA VAL A 258 -14.45 -0.94 -3.04
C VAL A 258 -13.79 -1.94 -3.99
N LEU A 259 -12.93 -2.84 -3.49
CA LEU A 259 -12.16 -3.77 -4.31
C LEU A 259 -12.72 -5.18 -4.19
N GLN A 260 -12.86 -5.84 -5.35
CA GLN A 260 -13.43 -7.17 -5.59
C GLN A 260 -13.45 -8.09 -4.35
N GLY A 261 -14.62 -8.63 -4.03
CA GLY A 261 -14.85 -9.56 -2.93
C GLY A 261 -16.02 -9.12 -2.08
N SER A 262 -16.90 -10.05 -1.74
CA SER A 262 -17.82 -9.84 -0.62
C SER A 262 -17.01 -10.07 0.64
N GLY A 263 -16.98 -9.10 1.55
CA GLY A 263 -16.09 -9.12 2.71
C GLY A 263 -15.20 -7.90 2.73
N GLY A 264 -15.55 -6.95 3.57
CA GLY A 264 -14.86 -5.68 3.74
C GLY A 264 -15.70 -4.86 4.69
N ASN A 265 -16.24 -5.54 5.72
CA ASN A 265 -17.33 -5.04 6.55
C ASN A 265 -16.85 -4.02 7.57
N PHE A 266 -15.61 -3.56 7.45
CA PHE A 266 -15.17 -2.35 8.12
C PHE A 266 -16.19 -1.25 7.89
N GLU A 267 -16.55 -0.57 8.98
CA GLU A 267 -17.41 0.60 8.92
C GLU A 267 -16.80 1.61 7.94
N ASP A 268 -17.59 2.06 6.96
CA ASP A 268 -17.15 2.91 5.84
C ASP A 268 -15.96 2.37 5.00
N GLY A 269 -15.68 1.07 5.06
CA GLY A 269 -14.58 0.43 4.34
C GLY A 269 -13.19 0.85 4.83
N LYS A 270 -13.05 1.23 6.11
CA LYS A 270 -11.78 1.70 6.67
C LYS A 270 -11.59 1.35 8.14
N THR A 271 -10.33 1.31 8.59
CA THR A 271 -9.97 1.21 10.01
C THR A 271 -8.61 1.89 10.28
N GLU A 272 -8.33 2.26 11.53
CA GLU A 272 -7.03 2.80 11.94
C GLU A 272 -6.20 1.66 12.54
N VAL A 273 -5.02 1.41 11.97
CA VAL A 273 -4.05 0.45 12.49
C VAL A 273 -3.05 1.19 13.37
N ALA A 274 -3.02 0.84 14.64
CA ALA A 274 -2.00 1.25 15.60
C ALA A 274 -0.86 0.24 15.62
N ILE A 275 0.37 0.73 15.43
CA ILE A 275 1.58 -0.09 15.24
C ILE A 275 2.63 0.31 16.28
N LYS A 276 3.23 -0.69 16.90
CA LYS A 276 4.43 -0.55 17.73
C LYS A 276 5.47 -1.57 17.29
N ALA A 277 6.74 -1.22 17.42
CA ALA A 277 7.85 -2.12 17.11
C ALA A 277 8.89 -2.11 18.23
N LEU A 278 9.35 -3.32 18.57
CA LEU A 278 10.46 -3.57 19.48
C LEU A 278 11.46 -4.48 18.77
N TYR A 279 12.71 -4.49 19.22
CA TYR A 279 13.68 -5.45 18.69
C TYR A 279 14.75 -5.79 19.74
N ASP A 280 15.36 -6.96 19.62
CA ASP A 280 16.54 -7.35 20.38
C ASP A 280 17.72 -7.68 19.44
N SER A 281 18.73 -8.43 19.91
CA SER A 281 19.87 -8.80 19.07
C SER A 281 19.53 -9.82 17.97
N GLU A 282 18.37 -10.47 18.05
CA GLU A 282 18.01 -11.61 17.20
C GLU A 282 16.69 -11.41 16.47
N ASN A 283 15.73 -10.68 17.04
CA ASN A 283 14.35 -10.63 16.57
C ASN A 283 13.80 -9.20 16.47
N LEU A 284 12.95 -8.99 15.47
CA LEU A 284 11.98 -7.92 15.40
C LEU A 284 10.65 -8.41 15.98
N TYR A 285 10.03 -7.56 16.79
CA TYR A 285 8.69 -7.75 17.33
C TYR A 285 7.80 -6.60 16.88
N MET A 286 6.60 -6.90 16.42
CA MET A 286 5.62 -5.88 16.05
C MET A 286 4.26 -6.18 16.66
N ARG A 287 3.58 -5.13 17.09
CA ARG A 287 2.19 -5.19 17.55
C ARG A 287 1.33 -4.33 16.64
N PHE A 288 0.28 -4.92 16.10
CA PHE A 288 -0.75 -4.26 15.31
C PHE A 288 -2.07 -4.31 16.06
N ARG A 289 -2.79 -3.20 16.10
CA ARG A 289 -4.12 -3.14 16.70
C ARG A 289 -5.06 -2.36 15.81
N TRP A 290 -6.22 -2.93 15.46
CA TRP A 290 -7.22 -2.26 14.63
C TRP A 290 -8.63 -2.60 15.11
N ALA A 291 -9.57 -1.71 14.81
CA ALA A 291 -10.99 -1.98 15.06
C ALA A 291 -11.52 -2.93 13.99
N ASP A 292 -12.21 -3.96 14.44
CA ASP A 292 -12.92 -4.92 13.61
C ASP A 292 -14.22 -5.31 14.32
N PRO A 293 -15.39 -4.92 13.80
CA PRO A 293 -16.66 -5.17 14.47
C PRO A 293 -17.00 -6.66 14.58
N THR A 294 -16.32 -7.52 13.81
CA THR A 294 -16.58 -8.95 13.79
C THR A 294 -15.35 -9.77 14.16
N GLU A 295 -15.57 -10.94 14.75
CA GLU A 295 -14.54 -11.95 14.94
C GLU A 295 -14.82 -13.08 13.92
N SER A 296 -14.29 -12.94 12.71
CA SER A 296 -14.65 -13.83 11.60
C SER A 296 -13.81 -15.10 11.62
N LEU A 297 -14.23 -16.06 12.44
CA LEU A 297 -13.49 -17.29 12.70
C LEU A 297 -13.65 -18.37 11.62
N ALA A 298 -14.62 -18.22 10.73
CA ALA A 298 -15.05 -19.27 9.81
C ALA A 298 -14.53 -19.06 8.39
N ARG A 299 -14.23 -20.15 7.69
CA ARG A 299 -13.84 -20.07 6.28
C ARG A 299 -14.48 -21.19 5.48
N GLY A 300 -15.51 -20.81 4.71
CA GLY A 300 -16.35 -21.72 3.94
C GLY A 300 -16.71 -22.98 4.73
N PRO A 301 -17.39 -22.91 5.88
CA PRO A 301 -17.84 -24.10 6.59
C PRO A 301 -18.81 -24.92 5.72
N TRP A 302 -19.02 -26.18 6.08
CA TRP A 302 -20.20 -26.90 5.62
C TRP A 302 -21.34 -26.61 6.60
N ILE A 303 -22.53 -26.31 6.12
CA ILE A 303 -23.71 -26.10 6.97
C ILE A 303 -24.81 -27.05 6.52
N LYS A 304 -25.48 -27.70 7.47
CA LYS A 304 -26.62 -28.56 7.17
C LYS A 304 -27.85 -27.70 6.90
N GLU A 305 -28.42 -27.82 5.71
CA GLU A 305 -29.58 -27.05 5.25
C GLU A 305 -30.56 -28.00 4.57
N ASN A 306 -31.79 -28.06 5.07
CA ASN A 306 -32.86 -28.92 4.52
C ASN A 306 -32.40 -30.38 4.40
N GLY A 307 -31.70 -30.89 5.42
CA GLY A 307 -31.20 -32.27 5.43
C GLY A 307 -29.91 -32.53 4.66
N GLN A 308 -29.34 -31.55 3.94
CA GLN A 308 -28.13 -31.71 3.14
C GLN A 308 -26.97 -30.84 3.65
N LEU A 309 -25.72 -31.28 3.49
CA LEU A 309 -24.57 -30.42 3.75
C LEU A 309 -24.25 -29.55 2.54
N VAL A 310 -24.22 -28.23 2.77
CA VAL A 310 -23.88 -27.22 1.78
C VAL A 310 -22.56 -26.58 2.15
N LYS A 311 -21.55 -26.67 1.27
CA LYS A 311 -20.29 -25.95 1.43
C LYS A 311 -20.54 -24.47 1.15
N LYS A 312 -20.35 -23.63 2.17
CA LYS A 312 -20.56 -22.20 2.04
C LYS A 312 -19.47 -21.52 1.23
N ASP A 313 -19.90 -20.49 0.49
CA ASP A 313 -19.04 -19.70 -0.35
C ASP A 313 -18.18 -18.73 0.48
N TYR A 314 -17.04 -18.34 -0.09
CA TYR A 314 -16.07 -17.43 0.52
C TYR A 314 -16.53 -15.97 0.55
N SER A 315 -17.69 -15.66 -0.02
CA SER A 315 -18.33 -14.33 0.06
C SER A 315 -19.07 -14.07 1.36
N GLU A 316 -19.49 -15.12 2.07
CA GLU A 316 -20.28 -15.00 3.30
C GLU A 316 -19.47 -15.39 4.52
N PHE A 317 -18.68 -16.46 4.39
CA PHE A 317 -17.87 -17.02 5.47
C PHE A 317 -16.40 -17.03 5.09
N TYR A 318 -15.68 -16.05 5.59
CA TYR A 318 -14.25 -15.93 5.44
C TYR A 318 -13.57 -15.44 6.70
N GLU A 319 -12.27 -15.69 6.76
CA GLU A 319 -11.45 -15.37 7.92
C GLU A 319 -11.00 -13.91 7.94
N ASP A 320 -10.84 -13.34 9.13
CA ASP A 320 -10.09 -12.09 9.28
C ASP A 320 -8.61 -12.33 8.97
N LYS A 321 -7.96 -11.33 8.38
CA LYS A 321 -6.55 -11.40 8.00
C LYS A 321 -5.86 -10.06 8.17
N PHE A 322 -4.54 -10.12 8.22
CA PHE A 322 -3.68 -8.95 8.24
C PHE A 322 -2.46 -9.21 7.35
N ALA A 323 -2.04 -8.20 6.58
CA ALA A 323 -0.89 -8.32 5.69
C ALA A 323 0.10 -7.18 5.91
N VAL A 324 1.39 -7.52 5.79
CA VAL A 324 2.52 -6.58 5.80
C VAL A 324 3.37 -6.88 4.57
N ASN A 325 3.57 -5.91 3.70
CA ASN A 325 4.43 -6.05 2.53
C ASN A 325 5.70 -5.22 2.72
N TRP A 326 6.87 -5.83 2.54
CA TRP A 326 8.20 -5.22 2.64
C TRP A 326 8.88 -5.14 1.29
N ASN A 327 9.54 -4.01 1.01
CA ASN A 327 10.39 -3.89 -0.18
C ASN A 327 11.75 -4.52 0.07
N ILE A 328 12.02 -5.66 -0.56
CA ILE A 328 13.29 -6.36 -0.40
C ILE A 328 14.37 -5.57 -1.11
N ALA A 329 15.40 -5.19 -0.35
CA ALA A 329 16.57 -4.45 -0.83
C ALA A 329 16.24 -3.15 -1.61
N GLY A 330 15.06 -2.56 -1.41
CA GLY A 330 14.61 -1.41 -2.19
C GLY A 330 14.41 -1.71 -3.68
N SER A 331 14.20 -2.97 -4.05
CA SER A 331 14.17 -3.42 -5.44
C SER A 331 12.94 -2.93 -6.21
N VAL A 332 11.77 -2.84 -5.57
CA VAL A 332 10.50 -2.49 -6.23
C VAL A 332 10.41 -0.98 -6.47
N ALA A 333 10.34 -0.57 -7.73
CA ALA A 333 10.25 0.83 -8.12
C ALA A 333 9.02 1.52 -7.52
N ASN A 334 9.23 2.73 -6.99
CA ASN A 334 8.21 3.59 -6.37
C ASN A 334 7.51 3.01 -5.12
N PHE A 335 7.91 1.85 -4.59
CA PHE A 335 7.30 1.32 -3.37
C PHE A 335 7.53 2.24 -2.16
N ASP A 336 8.68 2.92 -2.10
CA ASP A 336 9.05 3.91 -1.09
C ASP A 336 8.15 5.17 -1.06
N THR A 337 7.27 5.31 -2.05
CA THR A 337 6.26 6.39 -2.10
C THR A 337 4.83 5.85 -2.18
N GLN A 338 4.59 4.76 -2.92
CA GLN A 338 3.26 4.23 -3.20
C GLN A 338 2.86 3.01 -2.34
N GLY A 339 3.82 2.38 -1.64
CA GLY A 339 3.60 1.15 -0.88
C GLY A 339 3.00 0.04 -1.73
N CYS A 340 1.99 -0.66 -1.19
CA CYS A 340 1.31 -1.77 -1.87
C CYS A 340 0.73 -1.41 -3.25
N ALA A 341 0.42 -0.13 -3.51
CA ALA A 341 -0.10 0.30 -4.81
C ALA A 341 0.91 0.11 -5.95
N ALA A 342 2.22 0.10 -5.66
CA ALA A 342 3.27 -0.09 -6.65
C ALA A 342 3.19 -1.45 -7.38
N THR A 343 2.52 -2.42 -6.79
CA THR A 343 2.31 -3.76 -7.36
C THR A 343 0.86 -4.04 -7.73
N CYS A 344 -0.06 -3.08 -7.54
CA CYS A 344 -1.48 -3.28 -7.80
C CYS A 344 -1.81 -2.99 -9.26
N HIS A 345 -2.26 -4.01 -9.99
CA HIS A 345 -2.55 -3.91 -11.41
C HIS A 345 -3.99 -4.29 -11.73
N VAL A 346 -4.66 -3.43 -12.50
CA VAL A 346 -5.95 -3.72 -13.11
C VAL A 346 -5.70 -4.48 -14.41
N SER A 347 -6.11 -5.75 -14.45
CA SER A 347 -6.04 -6.58 -15.66
C SER A 347 -7.09 -6.14 -16.68
N SER A 348 -6.80 -6.38 -17.96
CA SER A 348 -7.78 -6.29 -19.04
C SER A 348 -8.86 -7.38 -18.97
N ALA A 349 -8.59 -8.47 -18.24
CA ALA A 349 -9.54 -9.55 -17.99
C ALA A 349 -10.68 -9.10 -17.06
N LYS A 350 -11.86 -9.69 -17.26
CA LYS A 350 -13.06 -9.41 -16.46
C LYS A 350 -13.54 -10.65 -15.73
N ASP A 351 -14.08 -10.46 -14.53
CA ASP A 351 -14.74 -11.51 -13.77
C ASP A 351 -16.09 -11.90 -14.42
N LYS A 352 -16.76 -12.92 -13.86
CA LYS A 352 -18.06 -13.40 -14.34
C LYS A 352 -19.17 -12.32 -14.31
N LYS A 353 -18.99 -11.26 -13.52
CA LYS A 353 -19.91 -10.12 -13.39
C LYS A 353 -19.52 -8.95 -14.30
N GLY A 354 -18.44 -9.07 -15.08
CA GLY A 354 -17.95 -8.05 -15.99
C GLY A 354 -17.03 -7.00 -15.36
N ASN A 355 -16.63 -7.16 -14.09
CA ASN A 355 -15.73 -6.22 -13.42
C ASN A 355 -14.27 -6.52 -13.77
N PRO A 356 -13.39 -5.50 -13.91
CA PRO A 356 -11.96 -5.71 -14.12
C PRO A 356 -11.33 -6.53 -13.00
N ILE A 357 -10.52 -7.53 -13.34
CA ILE A 357 -9.79 -8.34 -12.35
C ILE A 357 -8.58 -7.55 -11.85
N ILE A 358 -8.45 -7.44 -10.53
CA ILE A 358 -7.33 -6.75 -9.88
C ILE A 358 -6.40 -7.80 -9.27
N LYS A 359 -5.10 -7.63 -9.47
CA LYS A 359 -4.06 -8.56 -9.01
C LYS A 359 -2.81 -7.80 -8.62
N HIS A 360 -1.94 -8.49 -7.89
CA HIS A 360 -0.65 -7.96 -7.53
C HIS A 360 0.50 -8.70 -8.21
N TRP A 361 1.45 -7.96 -8.78
CA TRP A 361 2.74 -8.45 -9.29
C TRP A 361 3.75 -7.29 -9.33
N THR A 362 5.05 -7.58 -9.33
CA THR A 362 6.11 -6.58 -9.50
C THR A 362 6.37 -6.30 -10.99
N ASN A 363 6.98 -5.15 -11.31
CA ASN A 363 7.12 -4.69 -12.70
C ASN A 363 8.34 -5.26 -13.43
N ALA A 364 9.31 -5.85 -12.71
CA ALA A 364 10.51 -6.42 -13.33
C ALA A 364 11.03 -7.67 -12.58
N GLU A 365 11.79 -8.51 -13.29
CA GLU A 365 12.28 -9.81 -12.78
C GLU A 365 13.15 -9.71 -11.52
N ASN A 366 13.86 -8.59 -11.34
CA ASN A 366 14.70 -8.34 -10.18
C ASN A 366 13.96 -7.66 -9.02
N GLU A 367 12.67 -7.36 -9.18
CA GLU A 367 11.83 -6.77 -8.14
C GLU A 367 11.14 -7.85 -7.32
N LYS A 368 11.24 -7.75 -5.99
CA LYS A 368 10.61 -8.70 -5.08
C LYS A 368 10.04 -8.00 -3.84
N LEU A 369 8.83 -8.37 -3.43
CA LEU A 369 8.30 -8.03 -2.11
C LEU A 369 8.28 -9.27 -1.23
N ASP A 370 8.57 -9.05 0.04
CA ASP A 370 8.30 -9.98 1.13
C ASP A 370 6.90 -9.63 1.68
N MET A 371 6.05 -10.63 1.88
CA MET A 371 4.64 -10.52 2.22
C MET A 371 4.30 -11.40 3.42
N TRP A 372 4.24 -10.80 4.59
CA TRP A 372 3.76 -11.46 5.79
C TRP A 372 2.24 -11.43 5.78
N HIS A 373 1.59 -12.58 5.87
CA HIS A 373 0.13 -12.66 5.71
C HIS A 373 -0.52 -13.59 6.73
N TRP A 374 -1.04 -12.98 7.79
CA TRP A 374 -1.69 -13.64 8.91
C TRP A 374 -3.13 -13.99 8.54
N LYS A 375 -3.51 -15.24 8.78
CA LYS A 375 -4.82 -15.81 8.49
C LYS A 375 -5.40 -16.43 9.74
N LEU A 376 -6.41 -15.78 10.32
CA LEU A 376 -6.94 -16.12 11.63
C LEU A 376 -7.28 -17.61 11.75
N THR A 377 -8.17 -18.10 10.88
CA THR A 377 -8.79 -19.43 11.03
C THR A 377 -7.77 -20.55 10.95
N ARG A 378 -6.77 -20.44 10.08
CA ARG A 378 -5.86 -21.54 9.77
C ARG A 378 -4.46 -21.41 10.36
N GLN A 379 -4.11 -20.29 11.00
CA GLN A 379 -2.76 -20.09 11.52
C GLN A 379 -2.69 -19.62 12.97
N ASN A 380 -3.70 -18.91 13.47
CA ASN A 380 -3.60 -18.25 14.79
C ASN A 380 -3.48 -19.23 15.97
N ASN A 381 -4.17 -20.37 15.89
CA ASN A 381 -4.20 -21.38 16.94
C ASN A 381 -3.59 -22.72 16.49
N LEU A 382 -2.67 -22.68 15.52
CA LEU A 382 -2.10 -23.88 14.90
C LEU A 382 -1.39 -24.82 15.90
N TYR A 383 -0.92 -24.28 17.02
CA TYR A 383 -0.27 -25.03 18.10
C TYR A 383 -1.10 -25.06 19.39
N GLY A 384 -2.39 -24.70 19.32
CA GLY A 384 -3.31 -24.56 20.45
C GLY A 384 -3.62 -23.10 20.82
N PRO A 385 -4.61 -22.88 21.70
CA PRO A 385 -5.08 -21.53 22.05
C PRO A 385 -4.05 -20.75 22.88
N ASP A 386 -3.24 -21.43 23.70
CA ASP A 386 -2.29 -20.78 24.63
C ASP A 386 -0.88 -20.60 24.06
N LYS A 387 -0.67 -20.95 22.78
CA LYS A 387 0.63 -20.82 22.11
C LYS A 387 0.52 -19.85 20.92
N PRO A 388 1.62 -19.17 20.58
CA PRO A 388 1.71 -18.42 19.34
C PRO A 388 1.49 -19.35 18.16
N GLY A 389 0.65 -18.93 17.23
CA GLY A 389 0.49 -19.55 15.93
C GLY A 389 1.54 -19.04 14.94
N LEU A 390 1.15 -19.00 13.66
CA LEU A 390 2.00 -18.51 12.57
C LEU A 390 1.35 -17.32 11.86
N MET A 391 2.19 -16.55 11.19
CA MET A 391 1.82 -15.69 10.07
C MET A 391 2.54 -16.26 8.85
N HIS A 392 1.83 -16.49 7.75
CA HIS A 392 2.47 -17.11 6.58
C HIS A 392 3.53 -16.16 6.04
N ASP A 393 4.74 -16.69 5.85
CA ASP A 393 5.78 -16.02 5.08
C ASP A 393 5.62 -16.31 3.58
N GLN A 394 5.59 -15.25 2.78
CA GLN A 394 5.23 -15.30 1.39
C GLN A 394 6.03 -14.24 0.63
N TYR A 395 6.14 -14.39 -0.69
CA TYR A 395 6.75 -13.35 -1.52
C TYR A 395 5.88 -12.95 -2.71
N MET A 396 6.28 -11.84 -3.33
CA MET A 396 5.73 -11.36 -4.58
C MET A 396 6.80 -11.15 -5.64
N ASP A 397 6.54 -11.56 -6.87
CA ASP A 397 7.40 -11.35 -8.04
C ASP A 397 6.63 -10.84 -9.26
N ASN A 398 7.28 -10.87 -10.43
CA ASN A 398 6.79 -10.28 -11.67
C ASN A 398 5.94 -11.23 -12.52
N ILE A 399 5.42 -12.33 -11.96
CA ILE A 399 4.50 -13.19 -12.72
C ILE A 399 3.21 -12.41 -13.01
N ILE A 400 3.03 -12.07 -14.28
CA ILE A 400 1.85 -11.32 -14.77
C ILE A 400 0.66 -12.26 -14.87
N PHE A 401 -0.52 -11.78 -14.46
CA PHE A 401 -1.76 -12.52 -14.60
C PHE A 401 -2.18 -12.67 -16.08
N ASP A 402 -2.36 -13.92 -16.50
CA ASP A 402 -3.01 -14.30 -17.76
C ASP A 402 -4.23 -15.18 -17.46
N PRO A 403 -5.47 -14.74 -17.79
CA PRO A 403 -6.67 -15.55 -17.56
C PRO A 403 -6.68 -16.88 -18.34
N ALA A 404 -5.85 -17.05 -19.37
CA ALA A 404 -5.74 -18.27 -20.15
C ALA A 404 -4.72 -19.27 -19.57
N ASP A 405 -3.85 -18.86 -18.64
CA ASP A 405 -2.86 -19.73 -18.00
C ASP A 405 -3.17 -19.90 -16.50
N ASP A 406 -3.63 -21.11 -16.16
CA ASP A 406 -3.92 -21.53 -14.79
C ASP A 406 -2.76 -21.33 -13.81
N LYS A 407 -1.50 -21.38 -14.28
CA LYS A 407 -0.31 -21.17 -13.44
C LYS A 407 -0.16 -19.73 -12.98
N THR A 408 -0.74 -18.78 -13.71
CA THR A 408 -0.64 -17.35 -13.41
C THR A 408 -1.83 -16.83 -12.59
N LYS A 409 -2.74 -17.70 -12.14
CA LYS A 409 -3.96 -17.31 -11.40
C LYS A 409 -3.70 -16.47 -10.14
N SER A 410 -2.58 -16.70 -9.47
CA SER A 410 -2.14 -15.94 -8.30
C SER A 410 -1.34 -14.68 -8.66
N ALA A 411 -1.04 -14.48 -9.94
CA ALA A 411 -0.11 -13.49 -10.45
C ALA A 411 1.24 -13.58 -9.71
N GLY A 412 1.77 -12.46 -9.25
CA GLY A 412 3.04 -12.40 -8.57
C GLY A 412 3.04 -12.99 -7.18
N ARG A 413 1.88 -13.35 -6.60
CA ARG A 413 1.81 -13.85 -5.21
C ARG A 413 2.15 -15.33 -5.12
N HIS A 414 3.15 -15.64 -4.29
CA HIS A 414 3.59 -17.01 -4.03
C HIS A 414 3.58 -17.33 -2.53
N ALA A 415 3.74 -18.60 -2.18
CA ALA A 415 4.19 -18.97 -0.83
C ALA A 415 5.70 -19.14 -0.90
N ASP A 416 6.38 -18.97 0.22
CA ASP A 416 7.81 -19.27 0.26
C ASP A 416 8.05 -20.77 0.04
N PRO A 417 9.27 -21.18 -0.39
CA PRO A 417 9.57 -22.57 -0.62
C PRO A 417 9.40 -23.41 0.66
N GLY A 418 8.42 -24.31 0.66
CA GLY A 418 8.21 -25.20 1.79
C GLY A 418 6.87 -25.92 1.80
N GLU A 419 6.43 -26.23 3.01
CA GLU A 419 5.23 -27.02 3.27
C GLU A 419 3.94 -26.22 3.06
N LYS A 420 2.84 -26.94 2.75
CA LYS A 420 1.51 -26.32 2.59
C LYS A 420 0.74 -26.38 3.91
N GLU A 421 0.29 -25.21 4.36
CA GLU A 421 -0.33 -24.99 5.67
C GLU A 421 -1.76 -25.58 5.83
N TYR A 422 -2.45 -25.96 4.74
CA TYR A 422 -3.84 -26.43 4.83
C TYR A 422 -4.33 -27.14 3.57
N VAL A 423 -5.46 -27.84 3.71
CA VAL A 423 -6.27 -28.40 2.63
C VAL A 423 -7.76 -28.18 2.89
N ASP A 424 -8.58 -28.22 1.83
CA ASP A 424 -10.04 -28.25 1.99
C ASP A 424 -10.50 -29.57 2.65
N ASN A 425 -11.40 -29.46 3.62
CA ASN A 425 -12.10 -30.59 4.21
C ASN A 425 -13.24 -31.05 3.28
N ALA A 426 -12.88 -31.54 2.11
CA ALA A 426 -13.80 -31.89 1.03
C ALA A 426 -13.22 -33.03 0.20
N THR A 427 -14.05 -33.97 -0.26
CA THR A 427 -13.62 -35.05 -1.18
C THR A 427 -13.41 -34.55 -2.61
N GLY A 428 -14.10 -33.47 -3.00
CA GLY A 428 -13.97 -32.80 -4.28
C GLY A 428 -13.32 -31.41 -4.19
N LYS A 429 -13.55 -30.58 -5.22
CA LYS A 429 -13.04 -29.20 -5.35
C LYS A 429 -14.13 -28.32 -5.95
N SER A 430 -14.08 -27.02 -5.70
CA SER A 430 -15.01 -26.06 -6.31
C SER A 430 -15.15 -26.24 -7.83
N PRO A 431 -16.38 -26.27 -8.38
CA PRO A 431 -17.67 -26.11 -7.69
C PRO A 431 -18.24 -27.41 -7.08
N GLU A 432 -17.70 -28.57 -7.46
CA GLU A 432 -18.16 -29.90 -7.05
C GLU A 432 -17.41 -30.38 -5.79
N TRP A 433 -17.72 -29.76 -4.65
CA TRP A 433 -17.04 -30.02 -3.37
C TRP A 433 -17.20 -31.45 -2.84
N GLY A 434 -18.22 -32.20 -3.28
CA GLY A 434 -18.50 -33.53 -2.75
C GLY A 434 -19.02 -33.48 -1.31
N VAL A 435 -18.40 -34.23 -0.41
CA VAL A 435 -18.74 -34.28 1.03
C VAL A 435 -17.52 -33.96 1.90
N PRO A 436 -17.69 -33.62 3.19
CA PRO A 436 -16.55 -33.50 4.10
C PRO A 436 -15.72 -34.78 4.16
N LYS A 437 -14.40 -34.64 4.39
CA LYS A 437 -13.52 -35.79 4.63
C LYS A 437 -13.61 -36.24 6.08
N LEU A 438 -13.51 -35.28 7.00
CA LEU A 438 -13.38 -35.50 8.43
C LEU A 438 -14.42 -34.70 9.21
N VAL A 439 -14.77 -35.22 10.38
CA VAL A 439 -15.51 -34.54 11.44
C VAL A 439 -14.71 -34.60 12.73
N LEU A 440 -14.97 -33.66 13.64
CA LEU A 440 -14.40 -33.68 14.99
C LEU A 440 -14.96 -34.87 15.78
N ASP A 441 -14.11 -35.52 16.56
CA ASP A 441 -14.47 -36.64 17.45
C ASP A 441 -14.25 -36.24 18.91
N GLY A 442 -15.14 -35.37 19.40
CA GLY A 442 -15.06 -34.76 20.72
C GLY A 442 -14.93 -33.24 20.68
N PRO A 443 -14.61 -32.60 21.82
CA PRO A 443 -14.46 -31.15 21.88
C PRO A 443 -13.25 -30.68 21.06
N THR A 444 -13.39 -29.51 20.43
CA THR A 444 -12.29 -28.81 19.78
C THR A 444 -11.22 -28.44 20.81
N VAL A 445 -9.96 -28.78 20.54
CA VAL A 445 -8.83 -28.46 21.43
C VAL A 445 -7.99 -27.30 20.91
N ASN A 446 -8.05 -27.01 19.60
CA ASN A 446 -7.33 -25.88 19.02
C ASN A 446 -7.93 -24.51 19.42
N GLY A 447 -9.15 -24.46 19.95
CA GLY A 447 -9.81 -23.21 20.37
C GLY A 447 -10.58 -22.48 19.27
N ASN A 448 -10.56 -22.96 18.02
CA ASN A 448 -11.41 -22.49 16.93
C ASN A 448 -12.19 -23.69 16.31
N PRO A 449 -13.51 -23.79 16.52
CA PRO A 449 -14.30 -24.93 16.04
C PRO A 449 -14.52 -24.92 14.52
N TYR A 450 -14.17 -23.86 13.80
CA TYR A 450 -14.37 -23.75 12.34
C TYR A 450 -13.21 -24.30 11.50
N VAL A 451 -12.17 -24.83 12.16
CA VAL A 451 -11.01 -25.46 11.53
C VAL A 451 -10.68 -26.76 12.26
N ILE A 452 -10.20 -27.76 11.50
CA ILE A 452 -9.53 -28.92 12.07
C ILE A 452 -8.03 -28.65 12.02
N VAL A 453 -7.31 -28.81 13.12
CA VAL A 453 -5.84 -28.80 13.13
C VAL A 453 -5.35 -30.24 13.18
N ASP A 454 -4.71 -30.69 12.09
CA ASP A 454 -4.15 -32.03 11.97
C ASP A 454 -3.09 -32.27 13.04
N GLY A 455 -3.15 -33.44 13.68
CA GLY A 455 -2.30 -33.80 14.83
C GLY A 455 -2.66 -33.16 16.18
N LEU A 456 -3.59 -32.20 16.21
CA LEU A 456 -4.06 -31.57 17.45
C LEU A 456 -5.50 -32.00 17.79
N ASP A 457 -6.44 -31.82 16.86
CA ASP A 457 -7.83 -32.22 17.06
C ASP A 457 -8.05 -33.72 16.81
N LYS A 458 -8.89 -34.33 17.62
CA LYS A 458 -9.37 -35.69 17.38
C LYS A 458 -10.41 -35.66 16.27
N THR A 459 -10.24 -36.54 15.29
CA THR A 459 -11.13 -36.61 14.13
C THR A 459 -11.50 -38.04 13.77
N LYS A 460 -12.59 -38.17 13.03
CA LYS A 460 -13.00 -39.42 12.37
C LYS A 460 -13.54 -39.14 10.97
N PRO A 461 -13.61 -40.14 10.08
CA PRO A 461 -14.22 -39.96 8.77
C PRO A 461 -15.67 -39.49 8.85
N PHE A 462 -16.06 -38.61 7.94
CA PHE A 462 -17.47 -38.24 7.76
C PHE A 462 -18.26 -39.43 7.20
N THR A 463 -19.50 -39.61 7.68
CA THR A 463 -20.40 -40.69 7.25
C THR A 463 -21.84 -40.19 7.09
N GLU A 464 -22.66 -40.95 6.36
CA GLU A 464 -24.10 -40.69 6.24
C GLU A 464 -24.82 -40.77 7.60
N GLU A 465 -24.37 -41.65 8.49
CA GLU A 465 -24.88 -41.73 9.86
C GLU A 465 -24.59 -40.43 10.63
N TYR A 466 -23.39 -39.86 10.47
CA TYR A 466 -23.06 -38.56 11.05
C TYR A 466 -23.99 -37.47 10.50
N LEU A 467 -24.20 -37.43 9.18
CA LEU A 467 -25.15 -36.49 8.56
C LEU A 467 -26.55 -36.60 9.17
N ASN A 468 -27.05 -37.82 9.35
CA ASN A 468 -28.37 -38.08 9.93
C ASN A 468 -28.46 -37.65 11.40
N SER A 469 -27.35 -37.65 12.15
CA SER A 469 -27.30 -37.17 13.54
C SER A 469 -27.30 -35.64 13.67
N MET A 470 -26.86 -34.92 12.64
CA MET A 470 -26.82 -33.46 12.63
C MET A 470 -28.23 -32.85 12.54
N LYS A 471 -28.39 -31.64 13.06
CA LYS A 471 -29.58 -30.79 12.89
C LYS A 471 -29.34 -29.76 11.79
N ASP A 472 -30.40 -29.28 11.16
CA ASP A 472 -30.29 -28.13 10.25
C ASP A 472 -29.72 -26.92 11.02
N GLY A 473 -28.77 -26.22 10.40
CA GLY A 473 -27.96 -25.16 11.01
C GLY A 473 -26.65 -25.65 11.64
N ASP A 474 -26.50 -26.95 11.92
CA ASP A 474 -25.21 -27.49 12.38
C ASP A 474 -24.15 -27.30 11.29
N PHE A 475 -22.90 -27.05 11.72
CA PHE A 475 -21.79 -26.83 10.81
C PHE A 475 -20.67 -27.84 10.99
N LEU A 476 -19.83 -27.97 9.95
CA LEU A 476 -18.56 -28.66 9.99
C LEU A 476 -17.43 -27.76 9.46
N PRO A 477 -16.20 -27.92 9.99
CA PRO A 477 -15.03 -27.21 9.50
C PRO A 477 -14.85 -27.37 7.99
N GLY A 478 -14.63 -26.25 7.30
CA GLY A 478 -14.38 -26.23 5.87
C GLY A 478 -12.96 -26.65 5.48
N LEU A 479 -12.04 -26.64 6.45
CA LEU A 479 -10.61 -26.76 6.24
C LEU A 479 -9.95 -27.68 7.27
N ILE A 480 -8.84 -28.28 6.85
CA ILE A 480 -7.88 -28.98 7.71
C ILE A 480 -6.55 -28.24 7.61
N ALA A 481 -6.17 -27.55 8.67
CA ALA A 481 -4.87 -26.88 8.83
C ALA A 481 -3.79 -27.85 9.30
N LYS A 482 -2.55 -27.54 8.98
CA LYS A 482 -1.37 -28.37 9.27
C LYS A 482 -0.26 -27.52 9.87
N GLN A 483 0.35 -28.04 10.93
CA GLN A 483 1.59 -27.48 11.45
C GLN A 483 2.66 -27.62 10.36
N ILE A 484 3.33 -26.50 10.07
CA ILE A 484 4.39 -26.42 9.06
C ILE A 484 5.69 -25.93 9.69
N SER A 485 6.78 -26.10 8.95
CA SER A 485 8.12 -25.65 9.30
C SER A 485 8.88 -25.11 8.09
N GLY A 486 10.07 -24.54 8.34
CA GLY A 486 10.91 -23.93 7.31
C GLY A 486 10.46 -22.50 6.97
N ASP A 487 10.88 -22.03 5.79
CA ASP A 487 10.69 -20.66 5.28
C ASP A 487 9.27 -20.13 5.52
N PRO A 488 8.19 -20.84 5.12
CA PRO A 488 6.83 -20.31 5.24
C PRO A 488 6.32 -20.16 6.68
N ALA A 489 7.08 -20.64 7.67
CA ALA A 489 6.77 -20.66 9.09
C ALA A 489 7.73 -19.80 9.95
N ASP A 490 8.55 -18.94 9.33
CA ASP A 490 9.56 -18.12 10.01
C ASP A 490 8.97 -17.00 10.89
N ILE A 491 7.68 -16.73 10.75
CA ILE A 491 6.96 -15.68 11.48
C ILE A 491 6.00 -16.31 12.49
N LYS A 492 6.32 -16.14 13.76
CA LYS A 492 5.39 -16.47 14.85
C LYS A 492 4.40 -15.33 15.01
N ALA A 493 3.14 -15.67 15.24
CA ALA A 493 2.10 -14.65 15.39
C ALA A 493 0.99 -15.10 16.33
N LYS A 494 0.42 -14.16 17.08
CA LYS A 494 -0.79 -14.38 17.86
C LYS A 494 -1.69 -13.15 17.81
N GLY A 495 -2.91 -13.36 17.34
CA GLY A 495 -4.00 -12.42 17.36
C GLY A 495 -5.00 -12.78 18.45
N LYS A 496 -5.48 -11.77 19.17
CA LYS A 496 -6.64 -11.87 20.06
C LYS A 496 -7.66 -10.81 19.67
N TRP A 497 -8.91 -11.21 19.50
CA TRP A 497 -10.03 -10.30 19.37
C TRP A 497 -10.66 -10.06 20.73
N GLU A 498 -10.86 -8.80 21.08
CA GLU A 498 -11.51 -8.43 22.33
C GLU A 498 -12.20 -7.08 22.17
N ASN A 499 -13.50 -7.02 22.46
CA ASN A 499 -14.32 -5.81 22.44
C ASN A 499 -14.27 -5.04 21.11
N GLY A 500 -14.34 -5.74 19.97
CA GLY A 500 -14.34 -5.10 18.64
C GLY A 500 -12.95 -4.69 18.14
N PHE A 501 -11.88 -5.23 18.72
CA PHE A 501 -10.51 -4.96 18.29
C PHE A 501 -9.70 -6.23 18.19
N TRP A 502 -8.95 -6.35 17.10
CA TRP A 502 -7.83 -7.27 17.02
C TRP A 502 -6.58 -6.62 17.63
N THR A 503 -5.85 -7.39 18.43
CA THR A 503 -4.45 -7.14 18.76
C THR A 503 -3.62 -8.31 18.26
N LEU A 504 -2.77 -8.07 17.27
CA LEU A 504 -1.87 -9.04 16.66
C LEU A 504 -0.43 -8.72 17.05
N GLU A 505 0.24 -9.68 17.65
CA GLU A 505 1.67 -9.61 17.97
C GLU A 505 2.43 -10.62 17.11
N ILE A 506 3.55 -10.19 16.56
CA ILE A 506 4.41 -11.03 15.73
C ILE A 506 5.86 -10.99 16.21
N GLN A 507 6.57 -12.08 15.96
CA GLN A 507 8.02 -12.21 16.11
C GLN A 507 8.61 -12.80 14.83
N ARG A 508 9.65 -12.13 14.31
CA ARG A 508 10.43 -12.60 13.19
C ARG A 508 11.91 -12.33 13.45
N LYS A 509 12.80 -13.26 13.08
CA LYS A 509 14.26 -13.04 13.21
C LYS A 509 14.69 -11.81 12.41
N LEU A 510 15.67 -11.04 12.88
CA LEU A 510 16.20 -9.92 12.09
C LEU A 510 16.78 -10.39 10.75
N VAL A 511 17.46 -11.54 10.76
CA VAL A 511 18.07 -12.18 9.59
C VAL A 511 17.73 -13.66 9.64
N ASN A 512 17.09 -14.18 8.60
CA ASN A 512 16.78 -15.62 8.45
C ASN A 512 17.50 -16.26 7.25
N GLY A 513 18.08 -15.46 6.36
CA GLY A 513 18.86 -15.94 5.22
C GLY A 513 18.03 -16.38 4.01
N SER A 514 16.70 -16.23 4.05
CA SER A 514 15.86 -16.47 2.89
C SER A 514 16.10 -15.40 1.81
N ALA A 515 16.16 -15.84 0.56
CA ALA A 515 16.24 -14.94 -0.60
C ALA A 515 14.88 -14.31 -0.95
N TYR A 516 13.82 -14.74 -0.28
CA TYR A 516 12.45 -14.27 -0.48
C TYR A 516 12.04 -13.21 0.53
N ASP A 517 12.91 -12.90 1.50
CA ASP A 517 12.54 -12.11 2.67
C ASP A 517 13.43 -10.89 2.85
N VAL A 518 12.89 -9.88 3.52
CA VAL A 518 13.68 -8.72 3.93
C VAL A 518 14.71 -9.12 4.99
N GLN A 519 15.97 -8.73 4.80
CA GLN A 519 17.02 -8.97 5.80
C GLN A 519 17.28 -7.66 6.57
N PHE A 520 17.00 -7.67 7.88
CA PHE A 520 17.30 -6.55 8.80
C PHE A 520 18.75 -6.64 9.31
N ASP A 521 19.69 -6.85 8.39
CA ASP A 521 21.11 -7.05 8.66
C ASP A 521 21.88 -5.74 8.94
N ASP A 522 21.31 -4.60 8.55
CA ASP A 522 21.85 -3.26 8.80
C ASP A 522 20.78 -2.37 9.47
N LEU A 523 20.82 -2.35 10.80
CA LEU A 523 19.90 -1.58 11.63
C LEU A 523 20.04 -0.05 11.46
N THR A 524 21.03 0.43 10.69
CA THR A 524 21.17 1.87 10.37
C THR A 524 20.35 2.29 9.15
N LYS A 525 19.87 1.32 8.35
CA LYS A 525 19.03 1.57 7.17
C LYS A 525 17.60 1.90 7.55
N THR A 526 16.90 2.47 6.57
CA THR A 526 15.44 2.62 6.59
C THR A 526 14.84 1.47 5.79
N TYR A 527 13.87 0.78 6.37
CA TYR A 527 13.11 -0.28 5.70
C TYR A 527 11.71 0.21 5.41
N PHE A 528 11.17 -0.11 4.24
CA PHE A 528 9.88 0.37 3.79
C PHE A 528 8.86 -0.75 3.77
N PHE A 529 7.71 -0.53 4.38
CA PHE A 529 6.60 -1.49 4.37
C PHE A 529 5.24 -0.81 4.32
N ALA A 530 4.22 -1.56 3.92
CA ALA A 530 2.84 -1.12 3.93
C ALA A 530 1.93 -2.23 4.48
N VAL A 531 0.80 -1.84 5.07
CA VAL A 531 -0.11 -2.76 5.76
C VAL A 531 -1.50 -2.80 5.13
N ALA A 532 -2.19 -3.92 5.32
CA ALA A 532 -3.59 -4.11 4.96
C ALA A 532 -4.33 -4.97 5.98
N ALA A 533 -5.61 -4.67 6.20
CA ALA A 533 -6.51 -5.42 7.07
C ALA A 533 -7.69 -5.98 6.27
N PHE A 534 -8.18 -7.16 6.66
CA PHE A 534 -9.25 -7.88 6.00
C PHE A 534 -10.28 -8.27 7.06
N ASP A 535 -11.51 -7.79 6.91
CA ASP A 535 -12.68 -8.17 7.70
C ASP A 535 -13.50 -9.15 6.85
N ASN A 536 -13.59 -10.40 7.30
CA ASN A 536 -14.41 -11.46 6.69
C ASN A 536 -14.26 -11.53 5.16
N SER A 537 -13.03 -11.48 4.63
CA SER A 537 -12.84 -11.29 3.19
C SER A 537 -11.79 -12.15 2.51
N GLN A 538 -12.18 -12.71 1.35
CA GLN A 538 -11.23 -13.42 0.50
C GLN A 538 -10.11 -12.53 -0.04
N ILE A 539 -10.50 -11.45 -0.73
CA ILE A 539 -9.62 -10.59 -1.50
C ILE A 539 -9.88 -9.10 -1.26
N GLY A 540 -11.07 -8.72 -0.79
CA GLY A 540 -11.37 -7.34 -0.38
C GLY A 540 -10.58 -6.99 0.88
N HIS A 541 -9.98 -5.81 0.91
CA HIS A 541 -9.17 -5.37 2.04
C HIS A 541 -9.05 -3.87 2.11
N ALA A 542 -9.00 -3.37 3.34
CA ALA A 542 -8.60 -2.00 3.57
C ALA A 542 -7.07 -1.94 3.51
N TYR A 543 -6.52 -1.02 2.74
CA TYR A 543 -5.07 -0.89 2.55
C TYR A 543 -4.59 0.52 2.87
N GLN A 544 -3.35 0.60 3.33
CA GLN A 544 -2.67 1.88 3.52
C GLN A 544 -2.41 2.55 2.16
N GLN A 545 -2.68 3.86 2.09
CA GLN A 545 -2.11 4.70 1.03
C GLN A 545 -0.71 5.18 1.43
N GLY A 546 0.26 5.02 0.53
CA GLY A 546 1.66 5.34 0.79
C GLY A 546 2.39 4.22 1.54
N VAL A 547 3.44 4.58 2.28
CA VAL A 547 4.38 3.62 2.90
C VAL A 547 4.79 4.05 4.30
N ILE A 548 5.21 3.09 5.13
CA ILE A 548 5.80 3.28 6.45
C ILE A 548 7.32 3.09 6.36
N GLN A 549 8.06 3.97 7.03
CA GLN A 549 9.49 3.83 7.25
C GLN A 549 9.73 3.18 8.61
N LEU A 550 10.34 1.99 8.64
CA LEU A 550 10.90 1.41 9.85
C LEU A 550 12.35 1.86 10.02
N LYS A 551 12.67 2.42 11.19
CA LYS A 551 14.05 2.61 11.65
C LYS A 551 14.25 1.99 13.02
N PHE A 552 15.42 1.41 13.25
CA PHE A 552 15.81 0.89 14.55
C PHE A 552 16.42 2.02 15.40
N ALA A 553 15.88 2.24 16.60
CA ALA A 553 16.45 3.14 17.59
C ALA A 553 17.82 2.61 18.04
N LYS A 554 18.75 3.50 18.41
CA LYS A 554 20.06 3.08 18.94
C LYS A 554 19.99 2.68 20.41
#